data_AF-A0A7L1Z778-F1
#
_entry.id   AF-A0A7L1Z778-F1
#
_cell.length_a   1.000
_cell.length_b   1.000
_cell.length_c   1.000
_cell.angle_alpha   90.00
_cell.angle_beta   90.00
_cell.angle_gamma   90.00
#
_symmetry.space_group_name_H-M   'P 1'
#
loop_
_entity.id
_entity.type
_entity.pdbx_description
1 polymer ?
#
loop_
_entity_poly.entity_id
_entity_poly.type
_entity_poly.pdbx_seq_one_letter_code
_entity_poly.pdbx_strand_id
1 'polypeptide(L)' 'TLIKRMMIKCADVANPCRPLELCIEWAGRISEEYFAQTDEEKRQGLPVVMPVFDRNTCSIPKSQISFIDYFITDMFDAWD' A
#
# COMPACT_ATOMS: atom_id res chain seq x y z
N THR A 1 23.78 4.03 9.32
CA THR A 1 23.63 2.91 10.27
C THR A 1 22.27 2.25 10.08
N LEU A 2 22.06 1.04 10.59
CA LEU A 2 20.82 0.28 10.40
C LEU A 2 19.58 0.95 11.02
N ILE A 3 19.72 1.56 12.21
CA ILE A 3 18.61 2.27 12.89
C ILE A 3 18.02 3.37 12.01
N LYS A 4 18.87 4.17 11.33
CA LYS A 4 18.40 5.23 10.42
C LYS A 4 17.63 4.68 9.21
N ARG A 5 18.00 3.47 8.75
CA ARG A 5 17.27 2.79 7.67
C ARG A 5 15.90 2.30 8.15
N MET A 6 15.82 1.76 9.36
CA MET A 6 14.55 1.32 9.93
C MET A 6 13.62 2.52 10.16
N MET A 7 14.13 3.60 10.76
CA MET A 7 13.38 4.82 11.02
C MET A 7 12.73 5.40 9.76
N ILE A 8 13.49 5.53 8.66
CA ILE A 8 12.92 6.06 7.41
C ILE A 8 11.92 5.10 6.78
N LYS A 9 12.13 3.78 6.89
CA LYS A 9 11.17 2.79 6.36
C LYS A 9 9.86 2.78 7.14
N CYS A 10 9.90 2.84 8.48
CA CYS A 10 8.68 2.97 9.27
C CYS A 10 7.94 4.27 8.91
N ALA A 11 8.66 5.39 8.78
CA ALA A 11 8.05 6.67 8.40
C ALA A 11 7.37 6.63 7.02
N ASP A 12 7.97 5.95 6.05
CA ASP A 12 7.50 5.86 4.66
C ASP A 12 6.15 5.14 4.53
N VAL A 13 5.90 4.09 5.33
CA VAL A 13 4.67 3.30 5.29
C VAL A 13 3.84 3.39 6.57
N ALA A 14 3.96 4.50 7.30
CA ALA A 14 3.24 4.73 8.56
C ALA A 14 1.73 5.02 8.42
N ASN A 15 1.19 5.00 7.20
CA ASN A 15 -0.21 5.37 6.94
C ASN A 15 -1.22 4.54 7.75
N PRO A 16 -1.06 3.21 7.91
CA PRO A 16 -1.95 2.40 8.76
C PRO A 16 -1.90 2.74 10.25
N CYS A 17 -0.83 3.41 10.70
CA CYS A 17 -0.64 3.83 12.09
C CYS A 17 -1.17 5.25 12.36
N ARG A 18 -1.82 5.90 11.39
CA ARG A 18 -2.42 7.23 11.54
C ARG A 18 -3.87 7.13 12.04
N PRO A 19 -4.45 8.24 12.55
CA PRO A 19 -5.89 8.32 12.79
C PRO A 19 -6.70 7.82 11.60
N LEU A 20 -7.83 7.17 11.88
CA LEU A 20 -8.61 6.41 10.90
C LEU A 20 -8.92 7.20 9.62
N GLU A 21 -9.31 8.47 9.75
CA GLU A 21 -9.62 9.33 8.60
C GLU A 21 -8.42 9.49 7.65
N LEU A 22 -7.21 9.67 8.19
CA LEU A 22 -5.99 9.77 7.41
C LEU A 22 -5.59 8.42 6.82
N CYS A 23 -5.76 7.33 7.56
CA CYS A 23 -5.50 5.98 7.06
C CYS A 23 -6.37 5.68 5.82
N ILE A 24 -7.66 6.01 5.88
CA ILE A 24 -8.60 5.84 4.77
C ILE A 24 -8.20 6.71 3.57
N GLU A 25 -7.88 7.99 3.80
CA GLU A 25 -7.47 8.92 2.74
C GLU A 25 -6.21 8.40 2.01
N TRP A 26 -5.18 7.98 2.76
CA TRP A 26 -3.96 7.45 2.16
C TRP A 26 -4.19 6.14 1.42
N ALA A 27 -5.02 5.24 1.95
CA ALA A 27 -5.41 4.01 1.28
C ALA A 27 -6.13 4.29 -0.05
N GLY A 28 -7.00 5.30 -0.10
CA GLY A 28 -7.66 5.75 -1.32
C GLY A 28 -6.68 6.29 -2.37
N ARG A 29 -5.77 7.18 -1.95
CA ARG A 29 -4.77 7.79 -2.85
C ARG A 29 -3.85 6.76 -3.49
N ILE A 30 -3.26 5.86 -2.71
CA ILE A 30 -2.34 4.84 -3.25
C ILE A 30 -3.09 3.81 -4.12
N SER A 31 -4.35 3.51 -3.80
CA SER A 31 -5.16 2.62 -4.62
C SER A 31 -5.42 3.22 -6.00
N GLU A 32 -5.78 4.50 -6.08
CA GLU A 32 -5.99 5.17 -7.37
C GLU A 32 -4.70 5.23 -8.21
N GLU A 33 -3.54 5.44 -7.58
CA GLU A 33 -2.25 5.38 -8.27
C GLU A 33 -1.98 4.01 -8.89
N TYR A 34 -2.21 2.92 -8.14
CA TYR A 34 -2.07 1.57 -8.66
C TYR A 34 -3.11 1.23 -9.74
N PHE A 35 -4.34 1.73 -9.60
CA PHE A 35 -5.38 1.55 -10.61
C PHE A 35 -5.01 2.23 -11.93
N ALA A 36 -4.49 3.46 -11.86
CA ALA A 36 -4.04 4.19 -13.04
C ALA A 36 -2.91 3.45 -13.78
N GLN A 37 -1.95 2.86 -13.03
CA GLN A 37 -0.92 2.03 -13.62
C GLN A 37 -1.52 0.79 -14.30
N THR A 38 -2.38 0.04 -13.61
CA THR A 38 -3.01 -1.18 -14.15
C THR A 38 -3.83 -0.90 -15.41
N ASP A 39 -4.55 0.22 -15.45
CA ASP A 39 -5.32 0.63 -16.63
C ASP A 39 -4.41 0.92 -17.82
N GLU A 40 -3.31 1.63 -17.58
CA GLU A 40 -2.35 1.98 -18.62
C GLU A 40 -1.58 0.76 -19.15
N GLU A 41 -1.20 -0.17 -18.27
CA GLU A 41 -0.60 -1.46 -18.64
C GLU A 41 -1.53 -2.23 -19.58
N LYS A 42 -2.82 -2.33 -19.24
CA LYS A 42 -3.82 -2.97 -20.11
C LYS A 42 -4.01 -2.22 -21.43
N ARG A 43 -4.09 -0.88 -21.38
CA ARG A 43 -4.32 -0.04 -22.57
C ARG A 43 -3.19 -0.18 -23.59
N GLN A 44 -1.95 -0.27 -23.11
CA GLN A 44 -0.77 -0.45 -23.95
C GLN A 44 -0.50 -1.93 -24.32
N GLY A 45 -1.24 -2.89 -23.76
CA GLY A 45 -0.96 -4.31 -23.93
C GLY A 45 0.33 -4.77 -23.27
N LEU A 46 0.77 -4.06 -22.21
CA LEU A 46 1.93 -4.42 -21.40
C LEU A 46 1.57 -5.55 -20.42
N PRO A 47 2.56 -6.32 -19.92
CA PRO A 47 2.33 -7.26 -18.83
C PRO A 47 1.84 -6.51 -17.57
N VAL A 48 0.65 -6.89 -17.07
CA VAL A 48 0.09 -6.28 -15.86
C VAL A 48 0.82 -6.83 -14.63
N VAL A 49 1.55 -5.97 -13.91
CA VAL A 49 2.38 -6.39 -12.77
C VAL A 49 1.61 -6.40 -11.44
N MET A 50 0.49 -5.69 -11.38
CA MET A 50 -0.36 -5.57 -10.19
C MET A 50 -1.79 -6.07 -10.46
N PRO A 51 -1.99 -7.35 -10.85
CA PRO A 51 -3.29 -7.85 -11.32
C PRO A 51 -4.40 -7.79 -10.27
N VAL A 52 -4.06 -7.74 -8.98
CA VAL A 52 -5.03 -7.59 -7.87
C VAL A 52 -5.48 -6.14 -7.64
N PHE A 53 -4.76 -5.16 -8.19
CA PHE A 53 -5.06 -3.73 -8.12
C PHE A 53 -5.70 -3.26 -9.43
N ASP A 54 -6.80 -3.89 -9.79
CA ASP A 54 -7.69 -3.47 -10.87
C ASP A 54 -8.90 -2.77 -10.28
N ARG A 55 -9.20 -1.53 -10.68
CA ARG A 55 -10.32 -0.76 -10.13
C ARG A 55 -11.68 -1.46 -10.25
N ASN A 56 -11.81 -2.39 -11.19
CA ASN A 56 -13.06 -3.11 -11.44
C ASN A 56 -13.27 -4.31 -10.49
N THR A 57 -12.22 -4.78 -9.80
CA THR A 57 -12.27 -6.01 -8.99
C THR A 57 -11.62 -5.88 -7.62
N CYS A 58 -10.74 -4.90 -7.42
CA CYS A 58 -9.99 -4.70 -6.20
C CYS A 58 -10.91 -4.26 -5.05
N SER A 59 -10.72 -4.86 -3.88
CA SER A 59 -11.34 -4.43 -2.63
C SER A 59 -10.30 -3.72 -1.78
N ILE A 60 -10.33 -2.38 -1.76
CA ILE A 60 -9.37 -1.57 -0.99
C ILE A 60 -9.26 -2.03 0.47
N PRO A 61 -10.35 -2.27 1.22
CA PRO A 61 -10.24 -2.73 2.61
C PRO A 61 -9.52 -4.07 2.74
N LYS A 62 -9.81 -5.04 1.87
CA LYS A 62 -9.14 -6.35 1.91
C LYS A 62 -7.66 -6.22 1.54
N SER A 63 -7.33 -5.42 0.52
CA SER A 63 -5.94 -5.17 0.13
C SER A 63 -5.15 -4.47 1.24
N GLN A 64 -5.76 -3.52 1.97
CA GLN A 64 -5.12 -2.88 3.12
C GLN A 64 -4.88 -3.87 4.27
N ILE A 65 -5.84 -4.75 4.59
CA ILE A 65 -5.64 -5.81 5.58
C ILE A 65 -4.45 -6.69 5.18
N SER A 66 -4.41 -7.17 3.93
CA SER A 66 -3.30 -8.00 3.45
C SER A 66 -1.95 -7.27 3.47
N PHE A 67 -1.91 -5.98 3.15
CA PHE A 67 -0.69 -5.16 3.24
C PHE A 67 -0.22 -5.01 4.69
N ILE A 68 -1.15 -4.79 5.61
CA ILE A 68 -0.84 -4.67 7.04
C ILE A 68 -0.26 -5.98 7.57
N ASP A 69 -0.95 -7.09 7.32
CA ASP A 69 -0.53 -8.42 7.77
C ASP A 69 0.84 -8.83 7.22
N TYR A 70 1.13 -8.48 5.96
CA TYR A 70 2.35 -8.93 5.29
C TYR A 70 3.57 -8.04 5.57
N PHE A 71 3.40 -6.73 5.77
CA PHE A 71 4.52 -5.79 5.90
C PHE A 71 4.53 -4.97 7.18
N ILE A 72 3.36 -4.56 7.67
CA ILE A 72 3.27 -3.50 8.69
C ILE A 72 3.38 -4.09 10.09
N THR A 73 2.66 -5.18 10.37
CA THR A 73 2.65 -5.81 11.71
C THR A 73 4.06 -6.11 12.21
N ASP A 74 4.81 -6.99 11.55
CA ASP A 74 6.15 -7.36 12.01
C ASP A 74 7.15 -6.18 12.00
N MET A 75 7.00 -5.25 11.05
CA MET A 75 7.91 -4.11 10.93
C MET A 75 7.72 -3.10 12.07
N PHE A 76 6.47 -2.80 12.44
CA PHE A 76 6.18 -1.88 13.54
C PHE A 76 6.34 -2.55 14.90
N ASP A 77 6.02 -3.85 15.03
CA ASP A 77 6.28 -4.62 16.26
C ASP A 77 7.78 -4.65 16.60
N ALA A 78 8.67 -4.66 15.60
CA ALA A 78 10.12 -4.59 15.83
C ALA A 78 10.65 -3.18 16.11
N TRP A 79 9.85 -2.13 15.86
CA TRP A 79 10.22 -0.73 16.05
C TRP A 79 9.67 -0.12 17.35
N ASP A 80 8.55 -0.63 17.86
CA ASP A 80 7.95 -0.28 19.16
C ASP A 80 8.87 -0.63 20.34
#